data_AF-A0A7C7ZW58-F1
#
_entry.id   AF-A0A7C7ZW58-F1
#
_cell.length_a   1.000
_cell.length_b   1.000
_cell.length_c   1.000
_cell.angle_alpha   90.00
_cell.angle_beta   90.00
_cell.angle_gamma   90.00
#
_symmetry.space_group_name_H-M   'P 1'
#
loop_
_entity.id
_entity.type
_entity.pdbx_description
1 polymer ?
#
loop_
_entity_poly.entity_id
_entity_poly.type
_entity_poly.pdbx_seq_one_letter_code
_entity_poly.pdbx_strand_id
1 'polypeptide(L)' 'MNSARRGENLFADDTDCQQFIELLQETVKLFHVNVVAFCLMSTHYHVMVQTPHANLSRCMRH' A
#
# COMPACT_ATOMS: atom_id res chain seq x y z
N MET A 1 -3.61 3.80 -11.46
CA MET A 1 -3.47 4.71 -10.29
C MET A 1 -4.13 4.02 -9.11
N ASN A 2 -3.46 4.00 -7.94
CA ASN A 2 -4.03 3.44 -6.72
C ASN A 2 -4.86 4.53 -6.03
N SER A 3 -6.15 4.58 -6.33
CA SER A 3 -7.03 5.71 -5.96
C SER A 3 -8.38 5.21 -5.48
N ALA A 4 -9.01 5.98 -4.60
CA ALA A 4 -10.38 5.76 -4.18
C ALA A 4 -11.35 5.80 -5.37
N ARG A 5 -12.46 5.08 -5.22
CA ARG A 5 -13.52 5.12 -6.23
C ARG A 5 -14.20 6.48 -6.20
N ARG A 6 -14.47 7.04 -7.38
CA ARG A 6 -15.22 8.31 -7.55
C ARG A 6 -14.64 9.53 -6.80
N GLY A 7 -13.37 9.50 -6.39
CA GLY A 7 -12.73 10.60 -5.67
C GLY A 7 -13.14 10.70 -4.20
N GLU A 8 -13.72 9.65 -3.62
CA GLU A 8 -14.00 9.56 -2.19
C GLU A 8 -12.70 9.57 -1.35
N ASN A 9 -12.83 9.86 -0.05
CA ASN A 9 -11.68 9.76 0.85
C ASN A 9 -11.36 8.29 1.13
N LEU A 10 -10.13 7.89 0.78
CA LEU A 10 -9.53 6.61 1.13
C LEU A 10 -9.06 6.58 2.59
N PHE A 11 -8.53 7.71 3.07
CA PHE A 11 -8.11 7.90 4.46
C PHE A 11 -8.86 9.12 5.00
N ALA A 12 -9.76 8.89 5.96
CA ALA A 12 -10.55 9.95 6.59
C ALA A 12 -9.75 10.67 7.67
N ASP A 13 -8.88 9.93 8.38
CA ASP A 13 -7.99 10.47 9.39
C ASP A 13 -6.66 9.68 9.49
N ASP A 14 -5.81 10.08 10.43
CA ASP A 14 -4.49 9.48 10.63
C ASP A 14 -4.57 8.01 11.12
N THR A 15 -5.70 7.59 11.70
CA THR A 15 -5.93 6.19 12.12
C THR A 15 -6.01 5.29 10.91
N ASP A 16 -6.72 5.72 9.86
CA ASP A 16 -6.80 4.97 8.60
C ASP A 16 -5.43 4.86 7.94
N CYS A 17 -4.63 5.93 7.98
CA CYS A 17 -3.26 5.93 7.50
C CYS A 17 -2.39 4.91 8.27
N GLN A 18 -2.53 4.87 9.59
CA GLN A 18 -1.77 3.95 10.45
C GLN A 18 -2.14 2.48 10.20
N GLN A 19 -3.45 2.18 10.07
CA GLN A 19 -3.92 0.83 9.74
C GLN A 19 -3.41 0.38 8.36
N PHE A 20 -3.38 1.28 7.38
CA PHE A 20 -2.82 0.98 6.06
C PHE A 20 -1.32 0.65 6.13
N ILE A 21 -0.56 1.38 6.94
CA ILE A 21 0.87 1.11 7.14
C ILE A 21 1.07 -0.26 7.80
N GLU A 22 0.26 -0.61 8.80
CA GLU A 22 0.32 -1.93 9.45
C GLU A 22 0.05 -3.06 8.45
N LEU A 23 -1.01 -2.94 7.64
CA LEU A 23 -1.33 -3.90 6.59
C LEU A 23 -0.20 -3.99 5.53
N LEU A 24 0.42 -2.87 5.18
CA LEU A 24 1.56 -2.85 4.27
C LEU A 24 2.76 -3.59 4.86
N GLN A 25 3.02 -3.47 6.16
CA GLN A 25 4.08 -4.20 6.85
C GLN A 25 3.81 -5.71 6.92
N GLU A 26 2.56 -6.12 7.15
CA GLU A 26 2.17 -7.52 7.08
C GLU A 26 2.37 -8.10 5.68
N THR A 27 1.97 -7.34 4.65
CA THR A 27 2.17 -7.69 3.24
C THR A 27 3.65 -7.90 2.90
N VAL A 28 4.54 -7.01 3.38
CA VAL A 28 6.00 -7.15 3.25
C VAL A 28 6.48 -8.48 3.81
N LYS A 29 6.02 -8.85 5.01
CA LYS A 29 6.40 -10.11 5.67
C LYS A 29 5.87 -11.34 4.93
N LEU A 30 4.61 -11.30 4.48
CA LEU A 30 3.96 -12.42 3.80
C LEU A 30 4.55 -12.69 2.41
N PHE A 31 4.81 -11.62 1.64
CA PHE A 31 5.22 -11.74 0.25
C PHE A 31 6.72 -11.54 0.02
N HIS A 32 7.51 -11.26 1.06
CA HIS A 32 8.96 -11.05 0.92
C HIS A 32 9.28 -9.97 -0.13
N VAL A 33 8.52 -8.87 -0.08
CA VAL A 33 8.74 -7.67 -0.91
C VAL A 33 9.29 -6.55 -0.03
N ASN A 34 10.07 -5.64 -0.60
CA ASN A 34 10.63 -4.51 0.15
C ASN A 34 9.92 -3.23 -0.25
N VAL A 35 9.41 -2.47 0.72
CA VAL A 35 8.90 -1.11 0.50
C VAL A 35 10.04 -0.13 0.71
N VAL A 36 10.38 0.65 -0.32
CA VAL A 36 11.48 1.62 -0.30
C VAL A 36 10.98 3.02 0.08
N ALA A 37 9.78 3.36 -0.38
CA ALA A 37 9.12 4.63 -0.10
C ALA A 37 7.61 4.49 -0.26
N PHE A 38 6.85 5.35 0.44
CA PHE A 38 5.41 5.47 0.26
C PHE A 38 4.94 6.92 0.50
N CYS A 39 3.79 7.25 -0.05
CA CYS A 39 3.09 8.52 0.17
C CYS A 39 1.59 8.24 0.28
N LEU A 40 0.96 8.72 1.35
CA LEU A 40 -0.47 8.58 1.60
C LEU A 40 -1.13 9.96 1.46
N MET A 41 -2.21 10.03 0.69
CA MET A 41 -3.02 11.22 0.48
C MET A 41 -4.49 10.85 0.66
N SER A 42 -5.35 11.81 0.98
CA SER A 42 -6.75 11.54 1.32
C SER A 42 -7.51 10.70 0.29
N THR A 43 -7.15 10.76 -1.00
CA THR A 43 -7.88 10.07 -2.09
C THR A 43 -7.06 9.01 -2.83
N HIS A 44 -5.76 8.89 -2.57
CA HIS A 44 -4.87 7.97 -3.29
C HIS A 44 -3.56 7.73 -2.52
N TYR A 45 -2.84 6.70 -2.94
CA TYR A 45 -1.53 6.39 -2.36
C TYR A 45 -0.53 5.98 -3.44
N HIS A 46 0.74 6.15 -3.11
CA HIS A 46 1.86 5.68 -3.91
C HIS A 46 2.78 4.82 -3.04
N VAL A 47 3.17 3.65 -3.55
CA VAL A 47 4.13 2.76 -2.89
C VAL A 47 5.18 2.35 -3.92
N MET A 48 6.45 2.51 -3.55
CA MET A 48 7.58 2.01 -4.31
C MET A 48 8.04 0.70 -3.69
N VAL A 49 7.87 -0.39 -4.44
CA VAL A 49 8.20 -1.75 -4.02
C VAL A 49 9.30 -2.35 -4.89
N GLN A 50 10.24 -3.02 -4.23
CA GLN A 50 11.18 -3.94 -4.85
C GLN A 50 10.69 -5.37 -4.61
N THR A 51 10.75 -6.20 -5.65
CA THR A 51 10.30 -7.59 -5.58
C THR A 51 11.45 -8.53 -5.95
N PRO A 52 12.32 -8.91 -4.99
CA PRO A 52 13.46 -9.79 -5.25
C PRO A 52 13.07 -11.13 -5.87
N HIS A 53 11.84 -11.58 -5.59
CA HIS A 53 11.31 -12.86 -6.08
C HIS A 53 10.37 -12.71 -7.31
N ALA A 54 10.41 -11.58 -8.01
CA ALA A 54 9.58 -11.29 -9.19
C ALA A 54 8.06 -11.54 -8.97
N ASN A 55 7.58 -11.31 -7.75
CA ASN A 55 6.26 -11.71 -7.27
C ASN A 55 5.28 -10.54 -7.07
N LEU A 56 5.53 -9.40 -7.73
CA LEU A 56 4.70 -8.19 -7.62
C LEU A 56 3.21 -8.47 -7.84
N SER A 57 2.87 -9.21 -8.89
CA SER A 57 1.47 -9.47 -9.24
C SER A 57 0.74 -10.34 -8.21
N ARG A 58 1.47 -11.17 -7.45
CA ARG A 58 0.90 -11.97 -6.35
C ARG A 58 0.69 -11.09 -5.12
N CYS A 59 1.69 -10.26 -4.80
CA CYS A 59 1.63 -9.31 -3.70
C CYS A 59 0.48 -8.30 -3.83
N MET A 60 0.23 -7.76 -5.03
CA MET A 60 -0.79 -6.72 -5.26
C MET A 60 -2.23 -7.26 -5.37
N ARG A 61 -2.44 -8.58 -5.29
CA ARG A 61 -3.74 -9.24 -5.45
C ARG A 61 -4.30 -9.83 -4.15
N HIS A 62 -3.56 -9.75 -3.04
CA HIS A 62 -4.02 -10.12 -1.71
C HIS A 62 -4.31 -8.87 -0.91
#